data_AF-A0A1U8N5F3-F1
#
_entry.id   AF-A0A1U8N5F3-F1
#
_cell.length_a   1.000
_cell.length_b   1.000
_cell.length_c   1.000
_cell.angle_alpha   90.00
_cell.angle_beta   90.00
_cell.angle_gamma   90.00
#
_symmetry.space_group_name_H-M   'P 1'
#
loop_
_entity.id
_entity.type
_entity.pdbx_description
1 polymer ?
#
loop_
_entity_poly.entity_id
_entity_poly.type
_entity_poly.pdbx_seq_one_letter_code
_entity_poly.pdbx_strand_id
1 'polypeptide(L)'
;MTIAYGFNSVFILYRYYTCSKTMPGSLGFEEQDAKTFASWGIDYLKYDNCHHDGSKPIEKWCSCLLCFDLQPYYMLIYCFNFSCRYPVMSKALKKAGRPIFFSLCEWGEMHPAEWGFHVGNSWRTTRDITDTWESMISRADQNELYAQYARPGGWNDPDMLEIGNGGMTNDEYIVHFSLWAISKVLQLIFTFFMLVDMHDVAYLV
;
A
#
# COMPACT_ATOMS: atom_id res chain seq x y z
N MET A 1 4.68 -11.15 13.03
CA MET A 1 4.89 -9.87 13.74
C MET A 1 6.36 -9.56 13.60
N THR A 2 6.69 -8.51 12.87
CA THR A 2 8.09 -8.07 12.78
C THR A 2 8.24 -6.83 13.64
N ILE A 3 9.20 -6.87 14.57
CA ILE A 3 9.51 -5.76 15.45
C ILE A 3 10.79 -5.14 14.90
N ALA A 4 10.68 -3.95 14.32
CA ALA A 4 11.83 -3.17 13.88
C ALA A 4 11.89 -1.92 14.76
N TYR A 5 12.93 -1.81 15.59
CA TYR A 5 13.31 -0.58 16.31
C TYR A 5 12.16 0.12 17.08
N GLY A 6 11.31 -0.65 17.77
CA GLY A 6 10.22 -0.13 18.59
C GLY A 6 8.92 0.18 17.84
N PHE A 7 8.85 -0.08 16.53
CA PHE A 7 7.61 -0.06 15.75
C PHE A 7 7.13 -1.47 15.46
N ASN A 8 5.86 -1.73 15.74
CA ASN A 8 5.24 -3.02 15.46
C ASN A 8 4.48 -2.96 14.13
N SER A 9 4.78 -3.88 13.20
CA SER A 9 4.09 -3.95 11.91
C SER A 9 3.34 -5.26 11.71
N VAL A 10 2.24 -5.16 10.95
CA VAL A 10 1.42 -6.29 10.49
C VAL A 10 1.13 -6.13 9.00
N PHE A 11 1.13 -7.27 8.31
CA PHE A 11 0.79 -7.38 6.89
C PHE A 11 -0.40 -8.32 6.73
N ILE A 12 -1.45 -7.88 6.03
CA ILE A 12 -2.68 -8.64 5.90
C ILE A 12 -3.29 -8.51 4.52
N LEU A 13 -4.05 -9.53 4.13
CA LEU A 13 -4.83 -9.57 2.91
C LEU A 13 -6.32 -9.35 3.09
N TYR A 14 -6.90 -8.89 1.98
CA TYR A 14 -8.32 -8.88 1.73
C TYR A 14 -8.83 -10.21 1.17
N ARG A 15 -8.97 -11.25 2.01
CA ARG A 15 -9.99 -12.33 1.89
C ARG A 15 -9.84 -13.31 3.06
N TYR A 16 -9.89 -14.61 2.77
CA TYR A 16 -9.72 -15.73 3.71
C TYR A 16 -8.26 -16.02 4.04
N TYR A 17 -7.32 -15.66 3.16
CA TYR A 17 -5.89 -15.98 3.33
C TYR A 17 -5.00 -14.81 2.92
N THR A 18 -3.71 -14.85 3.33
CA THR A 18 -2.60 -14.01 2.87
C THR A 18 -2.02 -14.43 1.51
N CYS A 19 -1.15 -13.64 0.83
CA CYS A 19 -0.74 -13.93 -0.56
C CYS A 19 0.03 -15.26 -0.62
N SER A 20 0.75 -15.55 0.47
CA SER A 20 1.45 -16.81 0.68
C SER A 20 0.53 -17.99 0.97
N LYS A 21 -0.78 -17.77 1.17
CA LYS A 21 -1.81 -18.74 1.57
C LYS A 21 -1.55 -19.42 2.92
N THR A 22 -0.65 -18.86 3.72
CA THR A 22 -0.22 -19.47 5.00
C THR A 22 -0.95 -18.92 6.22
N MET A 23 -1.53 -17.72 6.11
CA MET A 23 -2.19 -17.02 7.22
C MET A 23 -3.58 -16.58 6.79
N PRO A 24 -4.54 -16.42 7.73
CA PRO A 24 -5.86 -15.91 7.40
C PRO A 24 -5.84 -14.43 6.99
N GLY A 25 -6.80 -14.01 6.16
CA GLY A 25 -7.04 -12.60 5.82
C GLY A 25 -8.15 -11.98 6.68
N SER A 26 -8.42 -10.68 6.49
CA SER A 26 -9.30 -9.88 7.38
C SER A 26 -10.70 -9.58 6.82
N LEU A 27 -11.07 -10.09 5.65
CA LEU A 27 -12.34 -9.72 5.02
C LEU A 27 -13.54 -10.16 5.89
N GLY A 28 -14.39 -9.19 6.26
CA GLY A 28 -15.55 -9.42 7.13
C GLY A 28 -15.22 -9.49 8.62
N PHE A 29 -13.94 -9.41 8.99
CA PHE A 29 -13.45 -9.42 10.36
C PHE A 29 -12.68 -8.14 10.72
N GLU A 30 -12.82 -7.08 9.91
CA GLU A 30 -11.99 -5.88 10.00
C GLU A 30 -12.07 -5.20 11.37
N GLU A 31 -13.25 -5.13 12.00
CA GLU A 31 -13.37 -4.57 13.36
C GLU A 31 -12.70 -5.42 14.44
N GLN A 32 -12.79 -6.74 14.35
CA GLN A 32 -12.14 -7.65 15.31
C GLN A 32 -10.63 -7.58 15.16
N ASP A 33 -10.17 -7.59 13.92
CA ASP A 33 -8.76 -7.56 13.56
C ASP A 33 -8.13 -6.22 13.94
N ALA A 34 -8.78 -5.09 13.61
CA ALA A 34 -8.31 -3.77 14.01
C ALA A 34 -8.17 -3.61 15.53
N LYS A 35 -9.12 -4.13 16.32
CA LYS A 35 -9.02 -4.14 17.79
C LYS A 35 -7.85 -5.00 18.27
N THR A 36 -7.62 -6.13 17.61
CA THR A 36 -6.52 -7.04 17.93
C THR A 36 -5.17 -6.38 17.62
N PHE A 37 -5.03 -5.70 16.47
CA PHE A 37 -3.81 -4.97 16.16
C PHE A 37 -3.55 -3.82 17.13
N ALA A 38 -4.60 -3.09 17.51
CA ALA A 38 -4.48 -2.05 18.52
C ALA A 38 -4.04 -2.61 19.88
N SER A 39 -4.57 -3.77 20.30
CA SER A 39 -4.21 -4.39 21.58
C SER A 39 -2.80 -4.99 21.59
N TRP A 40 -2.32 -5.48 20.45
CA TRP A 40 -0.94 -5.92 20.26
C TRP A 40 0.05 -4.75 20.15
N GLY A 41 -0.44 -3.51 20.10
CA GLY A 41 0.39 -2.33 19.97
C GLY A 41 0.99 -2.16 18.58
N ILE A 42 0.33 -2.67 17.52
CA ILE A 42 0.72 -2.44 16.13
C ILE A 42 0.68 -0.93 15.81
N ASP A 43 1.66 -0.45 15.06
CA ASP A 43 1.80 0.94 14.63
C ASP A 43 1.64 1.10 13.11
N TYR A 44 1.79 0.02 12.35
CA TYR A 44 1.74 0.01 10.89
C TYR A 44 0.99 -1.20 10.35
N LEU A 45 0.04 -0.96 9.46
CA LEU A 45 -0.70 -1.99 8.73
C LEU A 45 -0.51 -1.81 7.21
N LYS A 46 0.06 -2.82 6.55
CA LYS A 46 -0.01 -2.96 5.08
C LYS A 46 -1.15 -3.89 4.73
N TYR A 47 -2.10 -3.40 3.93
CA TYR A 47 -3.36 -4.08 3.61
C TYR A 47 -3.47 -4.36 2.11
N ASP A 48 -3.43 -5.64 1.75
CA ASP A 48 -3.10 -6.09 0.41
C ASP A 48 -4.27 -6.77 -0.35
N ASN A 49 -4.15 -6.92 -1.67
CA ASN A 49 -5.23 -7.14 -2.65
C ASN A 49 -5.31 -8.57 -3.22
N CYS A 50 -4.39 -9.45 -2.85
CA CYS A 50 -4.38 -10.84 -3.31
C CYS A 50 -5.68 -11.63 -3.01
N HIS A 51 -5.92 -12.66 -3.83
CA HIS A 51 -7.07 -13.58 -3.73
C HIS A 51 -8.45 -12.95 -3.93
N HIS A 52 -8.53 -11.86 -4.70
CA HIS A 52 -9.76 -11.47 -5.37
C HIS A 52 -10.16 -12.56 -6.39
N ASP A 53 -11.46 -12.83 -6.56
CA ASP A 53 -11.98 -13.99 -7.29
C ASP A 53 -12.03 -13.81 -8.82
N GLY A 54 -11.11 -13.03 -9.39
CA GLY A 54 -11.07 -12.77 -10.84
C GLY A 54 -12.26 -11.97 -11.39
N SER A 55 -13.21 -11.56 -10.54
CA SER A 55 -14.25 -10.59 -10.89
C SER A 55 -13.60 -9.21 -11.09
N LYS A 56 -14.03 -8.48 -12.13
CA LYS A 56 -13.41 -7.21 -12.53
C LYS A 56 -13.43 -6.18 -11.39
N PRO A 57 -12.44 -5.26 -11.33
CA PRO A 57 -12.34 -4.22 -10.31
C PRO A 57 -13.51 -3.23 -10.17
N ILE A 58 -14.63 -3.44 -10.89
CA ILE A 58 -15.78 -2.54 -10.87
C ILE A 58 -17.00 -3.24 -10.24
N GLU A 59 -17.14 -4.56 -10.41
CA GLU A 59 -18.38 -5.28 -10.05
C GLU A 59 -18.52 -5.56 -8.54
N LYS A 60 -17.41 -5.50 -7.79
CA LYS A 60 -17.41 -5.71 -6.33
C LYS A 60 -17.08 -4.47 -5.50
N TRP A 61 -16.77 -3.35 -6.14
CA TRP A 61 -16.11 -2.22 -5.47
C TRP A 61 -17.10 -1.18 -4.97
N CYS A 62 -18.28 -1.16 -5.56
CA CYS A 62 -19.45 -0.50 -5.03
C CYS A 62 -20.66 -1.35 -5.43
N SER A 63 -21.50 -1.78 -4.48
CA SER A 63 -22.91 -1.83 -4.83
C SER A 63 -23.37 -0.37 -4.95
N CYS A 64 -23.28 0.19 -6.15
CA CYS A 64 -24.19 1.28 -6.48
C CYS A 64 -25.57 0.61 -6.49
N LEU A 65 -26.30 0.71 -5.38
CA LEU A 65 -27.65 0.16 -5.30
C LEU A 65 -28.61 0.82 -6.30
N LEU A 66 -28.15 1.86 -7.03
CA LEU A 66 -28.79 2.45 -8.20
C LEU A 66 -27.73 2.94 -9.22
N CYS A 67 -27.12 2.04 -10.00
CA CYS A 67 -26.60 2.44 -11.33
C CYS A 67 -27.79 2.42 -12.30
N PHE A 68 -28.47 3.56 -12.45
CA PHE A 68 -29.31 3.77 -13.63
C PHE A 68 -28.43 4.26 -14.77
N ASP A 69 -28.34 3.47 -15.83
CA ASP A 69 -27.83 3.85 -17.15
C ASP A 69 -28.51 5.14 -17.61
N LEU A 70 -27.83 6.29 -17.50
CA LEU A 70 -28.26 7.53 -18.15
C LEU A 70 -27.07 8.28 -18.76
N GLN A 71 -26.81 7.96 -20.03
CA GLN A 71 -26.36 8.82 -21.13
C GLN A 71 -24.98 9.53 -21.10
N PRO A 72 -24.36 9.78 -22.27
CA PRO A 72 -22.90 9.75 -22.44
C PRO A 72 -22.20 11.13 -22.53
N TYR A 73 -22.64 12.16 -21.79
CA TYR A 73 -22.12 13.53 -22.03
C TYR A 73 -21.61 14.35 -20.84
N TYR A 74 -21.64 13.83 -19.62
CA TYR A 74 -21.04 14.51 -18.46
C TYR A 74 -20.47 13.48 -17.50
N MET A 75 -19.16 13.23 -17.54
CA MET A 75 -18.47 12.29 -16.65
C MET A 75 -18.25 12.91 -15.26
N LEU A 76 -19.31 13.40 -14.63
CA LEU A 76 -19.35 13.73 -13.21
C LEU A 76 -19.78 12.47 -12.46
N ILE A 77 -18.85 11.55 -12.24
CA ILE A 77 -19.13 10.31 -11.49
C ILE A 77 -19.12 10.62 -9.99
N TYR A 78 -20.24 11.15 -9.51
CA TYR A 78 -20.60 11.15 -8.09
C TYR A 78 -21.15 9.76 -7.72
N CYS A 79 -20.27 8.80 -7.42
CA CYS A 79 -20.67 7.54 -6.79
C CYS A 79 -20.94 7.76 -5.29
N PHE A 80 -22.16 8.10 -4.94
CA PHE A 80 -22.66 8.28 -3.57
C PHE A 80 -23.05 6.92 -2.94
N ASN A 81 -22.12 5.96 -2.83
CA ASN A 81 -22.20 4.84 -1.85
C ASN A 81 -20.86 4.09 -1.76
N PHE A 82 -19.96 4.64 -0.95
CA PHE A 82 -18.59 4.18 -0.77
C PHE A 82 -18.53 2.95 0.15
N SER A 83 -18.65 1.74 -0.41
CA SER A 83 -18.32 0.47 0.26
C SER A 83 -17.18 -0.25 -0.45
N CYS A 84 -16.11 0.49 -0.75
CA CYS A 84 -14.84 -0.10 -1.13
C CYS A 84 -14.17 -0.65 0.15
N ARG A 85 -13.61 -1.85 0.08
CA ARG A 85 -12.77 -2.53 1.08
C ARG A 85 -11.96 -1.63 2.04
N TYR A 86 -11.14 -0.74 1.47
CA TYR A 86 -10.15 0.02 2.24
C TYR A 86 -10.80 1.00 3.22
N PRO A 87 -11.88 1.72 2.84
CA PRO A 87 -12.72 2.45 3.78
C PRO A 87 -13.23 1.64 4.98
N VAL A 88 -13.58 0.36 4.81
CA VAL A 88 -14.08 -0.49 5.91
C VAL A 88 -12.97 -0.71 6.95
N MET A 89 -11.79 -1.13 6.50
CA MET A 89 -10.63 -1.29 7.39
C MET A 89 -10.18 0.05 7.99
N SER A 90 -10.16 1.14 7.20
CA SER A 90 -9.85 2.49 7.70
C SER A 90 -10.76 2.91 8.85
N LYS A 91 -12.08 2.69 8.72
CA LYS A 91 -13.05 2.96 9.78
C LYS A 91 -12.81 2.08 11.00
N ALA A 92 -12.52 0.80 10.79
CA ALA A 92 -12.22 -0.14 11.87
C ALA A 92 -10.96 0.27 12.66
N LEU A 93 -9.88 0.65 11.99
CA LEU A 93 -8.65 1.16 12.61
C LEU A 93 -8.91 2.43 13.41
N LYS A 94 -9.65 3.40 12.85
CA LYS A 94 -10.03 4.63 13.56
C LYS A 94 -10.86 4.33 14.81
N LYS A 95 -11.74 3.33 14.76
CA LYS A 95 -12.57 2.89 15.90
C LYS A 95 -11.76 2.15 16.98
N ALA A 96 -10.64 1.52 16.62
CA ALA A 96 -9.81 0.76 17.55
C ALA A 96 -9.07 1.63 18.58
N GLY A 97 -9.02 2.96 18.37
CA GLY A 97 -8.56 3.92 19.38
C GLY A 97 -7.04 4.07 19.51
N ARG A 98 -6.24 3.34 18.72
CA ARG A 98 -4.79 3.53 18.57
C ARG A 98 -4.48 4.05 17.17
N PRO A 99 -3.65 5.11 17.01
CA PRO A 99 -3.17 5.53 15.71
C PRO A 99 -2.34 4.40 15.07
N ILE A 100 -2.81 3.89 13.92
CA ILE A 100 -2.12 2.88 13.12
C ILE A 100 -1.93 3.48 11.73
N PHE A 101 -0.69 3.54 11.26
CA PHE A 101 -0.38 3.97 9.90
C PHE A 101 -0.95 2.96 8.90
N PHE A 102 -1.79 3.41 7.98
CA PHE A 102 -2.50 2.53 7.06
C PHE A 102 -1.97 2.64 5.63
N SER A 103 -1.28 1.59 5.17
CA SER A 103 -0.71 1.47 3.83
C SER A 103 -1.60 0.59 2.95
N LEU A 104 -2.14 1.17 1.89
CA LEU A 104 -2.99 0.49 0.91
C LEU A 104 -2.11 -0.21 -0.12
N CYS A 105 -2.24 -1.52 -0.25
CA CYS A 105 -1.53 -2.30 -1.27
C CYS A 105 -2.55 -2.84 -2.27
N GLU A 106 -2.90 -2.02 -3.27
CA GLU A 106 -3.85 -2.37 -4.35
C GLU A 106 -3.17 -2.46 -5.71
N TRP A 107 -1.83 -2.39 -5.73
CA TRP A 107 -1.00 -2.50 -6.94
C TRP A 107 -1.28 -1.48 -8.05
N GLY A 108 -1.96 -0.38 -7.73
CA GLY A 108 -2.30 0.68 -8.68
C GLY A 108 -3.51 0.38 -9.58
N GLU A 109 -4.23 -0.74 -9.40
CA GLU A 109 -5.24 -1.19 -10.38
C GLU A 109 -6.42 -0.23 -10.53
N MET A 110 -6.83 0.43 -9.44
CA MET A 110 -7.89 1.43 -9.45
C MET A 110 -7.41 2.86 -9.19
N HIS A 111 -6.19 3.20 -9.63
CA HIS A 111 -5.62 4.54 -9.50
C HIS A 111 -5.73 5.10 -8.05
N PRO A 112 -5.18 4.42 -7.04
CA PRO A 112 -5.36 4.78 -5.64
C PRO A 112 -4.80 6.15 -5.26
N ALA A 113 -3.99 6.77 -6.10
CA ALA A 113 -3.57 8.15 -5.94
C ALA A 113 -4.72 9.17 -5.97
N GLU A 114 -5.83 8.86 -6.65
CA GLU A 114 -6.96 9.79 -6.78
C GLU A 114 -7.86 9.79 -5.53
N TRP A 115 -7.87 8.70 -4.75
CA TRP A 115 -8.83 8.53 -3.63
C TRP A 115 -8.21 8.04 -2.32
N GLY A 116 -7.00 7.46 -2.36
CA GLY A 116 -6.32 6.82 -1.22
C GLY A 116 -6.11 7.76 -0.03
N PHE A 117 -5.93 9.04 -0.30
CA PHE A 117 -5.77 10.09 0.72
C PHE A 117 -6.92 10.16 1.73
N HIS A 118 -8.16 9.82 1.32
CA HIS A 118 -9.30 9.89 2.23
C HIS A 118 -9.38 8.72 3.21
N VAL A 119 -8.64 7.64 2.94
CA VAL A 119 -8.81 6.36 3.61
C VAL A 119 -7.55 5.86 4.30
N GLY A 120 -6.35 6.20 3.83
CA GLY A 120 -5.10 5.81 4.48
C GLY A 120 -3.98 6.82 4.28
N ASN A 121 -2.77 6.38 4.60
CA ASN A 121 -1.58 7.24 4.69
C ASN A 121 -0.57 7.01 3.58
N SER A 122 -0.61 5.83 2.94
CA SER A 122 0.13 5.56 1.71
C SER A 122 -0.65 4.59 0.83
N TRP A 123 -0.33 4.57 -0.46
CA TRP A 123 -0.95 3.64 -1.40
C TRP A 123 0.02 3.20 -2.49
N ARG A 124 0.03 1.90 -2.75
CA ARG A 124 0.79 1.29 -3.85
C ARG A 124 0.28 1.81 -5.18
N THR A 125 1.15 2.46 -5.94
CA THR A 125 0.84 2.99 -7.27
C THR A 125 1.19 2.01 -8.39
N THR A 126 1.92 0.94 -8.07
CA THR A 126 2.49 0.01 -9.05
C THR A 126 2.36 -1.45 -8.61
N ARG A 127 2.56 -2.38 -9.56
CA ARG A 127 2.76 -3.82 -9.28
C ARG A 127 4.06 -4.07 -8.51
N ASP A 128 4.21 -5.29 -7.99
CA ASP A 128 5.38 -5.63 -7.18
C ASP A 128 6.68 -5.36 -7.94
N ILE A 129 7.63 -4.77 -7.24
CA ILE A 129 8.99 -4.57 -7.74
C ILE A 129 9.74 -5.91 -7.70
N THR A 130 10.75 -6.01 -8.56
CA THR A 130 11.72 -7.10 -8.55
C THR A 130 13.10 -6.49 -8.58
N ASP A 131 14.09 -7.18 -8.02
CA ASP A 131 15.48 -6.70 -7.99
C ASP A 131 16.17 -6.77 -9.37
N THR A 132 15.68 -5.97 -10.31
CA THR A 132 16.26 -5.75 -11.64
C THR A 132 16.11 -4.29 -12.03
N TRP A 133 17.08 -3.77 -12.79
CA TRP A 133 17.09 -2.37 -13.23
C TRP A 133 15.82 -1.97 -13.99
N GLU A 134 15.34 -2.85 -14.88
CA GLU A 134 14.14 -2.59 -15.70
C GLU A 134 12.89 -2.47 -14.84
N SER A 135 12.78 -3.30 -13.80
CA SER A 135 11.66 -3.26 -12.87
C SER A 135 11.70 -1.96 -12.07
N MET A 136 12.86 -1.62 -11.50
CA MET A 136 13.06 -0.41 -10.71
C MET A 136 12.71 0.86 -11.50
N ILE A 137 13.27 1.04 -12.70
CA ILE A 137 12.96 2.21 -13.55
C ILE A 137 11.49 2.21 -13.96
N SER A 138 10.94 1.07 -14.36
CA SER A 138 9.51 0.97 -14.71
C SER A 138 8.59 1.36 -13.56
N ARG A 139 8.94 1.05 -12.30
CA ARG A 139 8.18 1.48 -11.11
C ARG A 139 8.31 2.99 -10.87
N ALA A 140 9.53 3.53 -11.02
CA ALA A 140 9.77 4.97 -10.87
C ALA A 140 8.95 5.79 -11.89
N ASP A 141 8.99 5.42 -13.17
CA ASP A 141 8.27 6.11 -14.25
C ASP A 141 6.75 6.08 -14.05
N GLN A 142 6.19 4.92 -13.67
CA GLN A 142 4.75 4.80 -13.38
C GLN A 142 4.33 5.67 -12.19
N ASN A 143 5.20 5.79 -11.19
CA ASN A 143 4.92 6.57 -9.99
C ASN A 143 4.98 8.08 -10.25
N GLU A 144 5.82 8.53 -11.18
CA GLU A 144 5.95 9.94 -11.57
C GLU A 144 4.59 10.54 -11.99
N LEU A 145 3.76 9.77 -12.70
CA LEU A 145 2.42 10.18 -13.14
C LEU A 145 1.52 10.64 -11.98
N TYR A 146 1.76 10.12 -10.77
CA TYR A 146 0.98 10.40 -9.59
C TYR A 146 1.64 11.39 -8.63
N ALA A 147 2.80 11.95 -8.97
CA ALA A 147 3.59 12.81 -8.07
C ALA A 147 2.79 13.98 -7.49
N GLN A 148 1.85 14.56 -8.27
CA GLN A 148 0.99 15.66 -7.83
C GLN A 148 0.03 15.31 -6.68
N TYR A 149 -0.27 14.02 -6.48
CA TYR A 149 -1.19 13.57 -5.43
C TYR A 149 -0.49 13.33 -4.08
N ALA A 150 0.84 13.21 -4.08
CA ALA A 150 1.63 13.00 -2.87
C ALA A 150 1.74 14.31 -2.06
N ARG A 151 1.31 14.27 -0.80
CA ARG A 151 1.28 15.43 0.10
C ARG A 151 1.34 14.99 1.57
N PRO A 152 1.66 15.88 2.52
CA PRO A 152 1.68 15.52 3.94
C PRO A 152 0.40 14.79 4.38
N GLY A 153 0.57 13.58 4.93
CA GLY A 153 -0.52 12.70 5.34
C GLY A 153 -0.93 11.63 4.33
N GLY A 154 -0.44 11.68 3.08
CA GLY A 154 -0.73 10.70 2.02
C GLY A 154 0.38 10.61 0.97
N TRP A 155 1.03 9.44 0.88
CA TRP A 155 2.20 9.23 0.03
C TRP A 155 1.99 8.13 -1.02
N ASN A 156 2.52 8.35 -2.21
CA ASN A 156 2.60 7.31 -3.22
C ASN A 156 3.66 6.28 -2.79
N ASP A 157 3.39 5.01 -3.09
CA ASP A 157 4.25 3.89 -2.78
C ASP A 157 4.57 3.12 -4.08
N PRO A 158 5.76 3.32 -4.69
CA PRO A 158 6.22 2.55 -5.84
C PRO A 158 6.71 1.14 -5.51
N ASP A 159 6.47 0.68 -4.27
CA ASP A 159 6.90 -0.57 -3.64
C ASP A 159 8.23 -0.48 -2.87
N MET A 160 8.60 -1.59 -2.24
CA MET A 160 9.71 -1.70 -1.29
C MET A 160 11.09 -1.49 -1.94
N LEU A 161 12.09 -1.14 -1.13
CA LEU A 161 13.49 -1.09 -1.57
C LEU A 161 14.05 -2.50 -1.80
N GLU A 162 14.82 -2.67 -2.87
CA GLU A 162 15.48 -3.94 -3.25
C GLU A 162 17.00 -3.91 -2.99
N ILE A 163 17.48 -2.90 -2.26
CA ILE A 163 18.92 -2.69 -2.01
C ILE A 163 19.50 -3.89 -1.26
N GLY A 164 20.56 -4.49 -1.81
CA GLY A 164 21.26 -5.62 -1.20
C GLY A 164 20.71 -7.01 -1.58
N ASN A 165 19.68 -7.09 -2.42
CA ASN A 165 19.10 -8.37 -2.84
C ASN A 165 19.92 -9.10 -3.95
N GLY A 166 20.92 -8.42 -4.54
CA GLY A 166 21.98 -9.00 -5.38
C GLY A 166 21.73 -9.00 -6.90
N GLY A 167 20.59 -8.50 -7.36
CA GLY A 167 20.16 -8.44 -8.75
C GLY A 167 20.48 -7.13 -9.49
N MET A 168 20.87 -6.08 -8.78
CA MET A 168 21.37 -4.81 -9.35
C MET A 168 22.81 -4.51 -8.90
N THR A 169 23.50 -3.66 -9.65
CA THR A 169 24.83 -3.15 -9.30
C THR A 169 24.75 -2.08 -8.19
N ASN A 170 25.88 -1.78 -7.54
CA ASN A 170 25.94 -0.76 -6.50
C ASN A 170 25.48 0.62 -6.98
N ASP A 171 25.88 1.02 -8.19
CA ASP A 171 25.47 2.31 -8.76
C ASP A 171 23.95 2.34 -9.01
N GLU A 172 23.38 1.23 -9.48
CA GLU A 172 21.93 1.09 -9.68
C GLU A 172 21.17 1.15 -8.35
N TYR A 173 21.71 0.58 -7.27
CA TYR A 173 21.13 0.70 -5.93
C TYR A 173 21.18 2.13 -5.38
N ILE A 174 22.26 2.87 -5.63
CA ILE A 174 22.36 4.29 -5.28
C ILE A 174 21.26 5.09 -6.01
N VAL A 175 21.04 4.80 -7.30
CA VAL A 175 19.97 5.44 -8.08
C VAL A 175 18.59 5.05 -7.55
N HIS A 176 18.35 3.76 -7.28
CA HIS A 176 17.10 3.26 -6.69
C HIS A 176 16.77 4.03 -5.40
N PHE A 177 17.70 4.07 -4.45
CA PHE A 177 17.51 4.80 -3.19
C PHE A 177 17.19 6.28 -3.42
N SER A 178 17.98 6.93 -4.30
CA SER A 178 17.85 8.35 -4.58
C SER A 178 16.48 8.70 -5.18
N LEU A 179 15.98 7.88 -6.13
CA LEU A 179 14.68 8.07 -6.76
C LEU A 179 13.53 7.88 -5.77
N TRP A 180 13.60 6.88 -4.90
CA TRP A 180 12.59 6.65 -3.85
C TRP A 180 12.58 7.80 -2.83
N ALA A 181 13.75 8.28 -2.45
CA ALA A 181 13.89 9.43 -1.54
C ALA A 181 13.28 10.71 -2.13
N ILE A 182 13.59 11.03 -3.38
CA ILE A 182 13.07 12.23 -4.06
C ILE A 182 11.55 12.13 -4.29
N SER A 183 11.05 10.94 -4.59
CA SER A 183 9.62 10.68 -4.82
C SER A 183 8.75 10.78 -3.55
N LYS A 184 9.34 11.19 -2.41
CA LYS A 184 8.72 11.29 -1.08
C LYS A 184 8.02 10.01 -0.66
N VAL A 185 8.65 8.87 -0.96
CA VAL A 185 8.17 7.55 -0.60
C VAL A 185 8.47 7.31 0.88
N LEU A 186 7.44 7.37 1.73
CA LEU A 186 7.61 7.20 3.18
C LEU A 186 8.05 5.77 3.59
N GLN A 187 8.07 4.80 2.67
CA GLN A 187 8.55 3.44 2.97
C GLN A 187 10.06 3.32 3.24
N LEU A 188 10.81 4.41 3.16
CA LEU A 188 12.25 4.50 3.45
C LEU A 188 12.66 3.93 4.82
N ILE A 189 11.75 3.76 5.79
CA ILE A 189 12.09 3.27 7.13
C ILE A 189 11.70 1.79 7.36
N PHE A 190 10.68 1.26 6.66
CA PHE A 190 10.18 -0.09 6.96
C PHE A 190 10.95 -1.22 6.27
N THR A 191 11.48 -0.99 5.07
CA THR A 191 12.33 -1.98 4.37
C THR A 191 13.79 -1.89 4.82
N PHE A 192 14.25 -0.69 5.18
CA PHE A 192 15.65 -0.40 5.48
C PHE A 192 16.23 -1.23 6.64
N PHE A 193 15.38 -1.67 7.57
CA PHE A 193 15.83 -2.37 8.77
C PHE A 193 15.56 -3.88 8.83
N MET A 194 14.91 -4.46 7.81
CA MET A 194 14.62 -5.90 7.81
C MET A 194 15.61 -6.76 7.02
N LEU A 195 16.40 -6.18 6.10
CA LEU A 195 17.19 -6.99 5.15
C LEU A 195 18.61 -6.48 4.85
N VAL A 196 19.00 -5.30 5.33
CA VAL A 196 20.29 -4.69 4.95
C VAL A 196 21.31 -4.82 6.09
N ASP A 197 22.45 -5.44 5.78
CA ASP A 197 23.57 -5.63 6.71
C ASP A 197 24.18 -4.25 7.06
N MET A 198 24.66 -4.07 8.30
CA MET A 198 25.09 -2.75 8.81
C MET A 198 26.28 -2.14 8.04
N HIS A 199 26.94 -2.90 7.15
CA HIS A 199 27.99 -2.39 6.28
C HIS A 199 27.46 -1.50 5.14
N ASP A 200 26.23 -1.69 4.68
CA ASP A 200 25.64 -0.87 3.61
C ASP A 200 25.03 0.45 4.15
N VAL A 201 24.90 0.56 5.47
CA VAL A 201 24.45 1.78 6.18
C VAL A 201 25.51 2.87 6.17
N ALA A 202 26.78 2.52 5.96
CA ALA A 202 27.90 3.47 5.98
C ALA A 202 27.84 4.51 4.82
N TYR A 203 27.03 4.26 3.80
CA TYR A 203 26.87 5.15 2.65
C TYR A 203 25.72 6.17 2.79
N LEU A 204 25.10 6.27 3.97
CA LEU A 204 23.89 7.09 4.22
C LEU A 204 24.12 8.32 5.12
N VAL A 205 25.31 8.92 5.06
CA VAL A 205 25.60 10.24 5.63
C VAL A 205 25.99 11.22 4.54
#